data_AF-A0A5B7AWX6-F1
#
_entry.id   AF-A0A5B7AWX6-F1
#
_cell.length_a   1.000
_cell.length_b   1.000
_cell.length_c   1.000
_cell.angle_alpha   90.00
_cell.angle_beta   90.00
_cell.angle_gamma   90.00
#
_symmetry.space_group_name_H-M   'P 1'
#
loop_
_entity.id
_entity.type
_entity.pdbx_description
1 polymer ?
#
loop_
_entity_poly.entity_id
_entity_poly.type
_entity_poly.pdbx_seq_one_letter_code
_entity_poly.pdbx_strand_id
1 'polypeptide(L)'
;ASSALFGLSLPESVKSSALKRLDIDSVSFRRMELDRDQASSKLKEYVTAITDELNDDPLVVAILDGKTLRMFMGDEDDFAMLAENLFTDLDIEDKGKISKNEIRNALVHMGVEMGIPPFSEFPLLNDILKKHGAEGEEGLGQAQFAQLLQPVLQELVDALAEKHVVVIQNIKIVNGSKLRKLLASEKQLNDVIEKILQEK
;
A
#
# COMPACT_ATOMS: atom_id res chain seq x y z
N ALA A 1 -12.77 -7.41 -21.21
CA ALA A 1 -12.75 -5.93 -21.02
C ALA A 1 -11.39 -5.43 -20.54
N SER A 2 -10.84 -5.94 -19.43
CA SER A 2 -9.52 -5.51 -18.90
C SER A 2 -8.36 -5.64 -19.90
N SER A 3 -8.31 -6.72 -20.70
CA SER A 3 -7.28 -6.88 -21.75
C SER A 3 -7.31 -5.80 -22.84
N ALA A 4 -8.47 -5.20 -23.11
CA ALA A 4 -8.62 -4.12 -24.10
C ALA A 4 -8.22 -2.74 -23.55
N LEU A 5 -8.05 -2.60 -22.22
CA LEU A 5 -7.51 -1.43 -21.54
C LEU A 5 -6.06 -1.69 -21.12
N PHE A 6 -5.25 -2.16 -22.06
CA PHE A 6 -3.82 -2.47 -21.86
C PHE A 6 -3.53 -3.50 -20.76
N GLY A 7 -4.52 -4.31 -20.35
CA GLY A 7 -4.36 -5.25 -19.24
C GLY A 7 -4.21 -4.57 -17.88
N LEU A 8 -4.52 -3.27 -17.77
CA LEU A 8 -4.43 -2.53 -16.52
C LEU A 8 -5.53 -3.03 -15.57
N SER A 9 -5.11 -3.70 -14.50
CA SER A 9 -5.98 -3.95 -13.36
C SER A 9 -5.94 -2.71 -12.46
N LEU A 10 -6.95 -1.85 -12.60
CA LEU A 10 -7.07 -0.67 -11.75
C LEU A 10 -7.52 -1.08 -10.34
N PRO A 11 -6.98 -0.43 -9.29
CA PRO A 11 -7.49 -0.59 -7.92
C PRO A 11 -8.98 -0.23 -7.82
N GLU A 12 -9.71 -0.89 -6.93
CA GLU A 12 -11.13 -0.57 -6.68
C GLU A 12 -11.34 0.85 -6.16
N SER A 13 -10.35 1.45 -5.50
CA SER A 13 -10.37 2.86 -5.11
C SER A 13 -10.50 3.77 -6.33
N VAL A 14 -9.69 3.57 -7.37
CA VAL A 14 -9.72 4.35 -8.61
C VAL A 14 -11.05 4.13 -9.34
N LYS A 15 -11.50 2.89 -9.46
CA LYS A 15 -12.79 2.57 -10.11
C LYS A 15 -13.96 3.25 -9.40
N SER A 16 -13.98 3.19 -8.07
CA SER A 16 -15.02 3.78 -7.24
C SER A 16 -15.01 5.30 -7.30
N SER A 17 -13.83 5.93 -7.26
CA SER A 17 -13.71 7.38 -7.44
C SER A 17 -14.20 7.84 -8.81
N ALA A 18 -13.84 7.13 -9.87
CA ALA A 18 -14.30 7.43 -11.22
C ALA A 18 -15.84 7.32 -11.35
N LEU A 19 -16.46 6.31 -10.73
CA LEU A 19 -17.93 6.19 -10.71
C LEU A 19 -18.60 7.34 -9.94
N LYS A 20 -18.03 7.75 -8.80
CA LYS A 20 -18.53 8.89 -8.02
C LYS A 20 -18.48 10.20 -8.81
N ARG A 21 -17.42 10.41 -9.60
CA ARG A 21 -17.28 11.62 -10.45
C ARG A 21 -18.38 11.72 -11.51
N LEU A 22 -18.95 10.59 -11.91
CA LEU A 22 -19.99 10.51 -12.95
C LEU A 22 -21.41 10.50 -12.38
N ASP A 23 -21.55 10.57 -11.06
CA ASP A 23 -22.83 10.44 -10.35
C ASP A 23 -23.61 9.18 -10.78
N ILE A 24 -22.88 8.10 -11.06
CA ILE A 24 -23.49 6.85 -11.51
C ILE A 24 -23.98 6.09 -10.29
N ASP A 25 -25.30 6.07 -10.09
CA ASP A 25 -25.92 5.13 -9.19
C ASP A 25 -25.84 3.69 -9.77
N SER A 26 -25.14 2.82 -9.05
CA SER A 26 -24.87 1.45 -9.48
C SER A 26 -26.14 0.61 -9.71
N VAL A 27 -27.25 0.93 -9.03
CA VAL A 27 -28.51 0.19 -9.12
C VAL A 27 -29.28 0.57 -10.38
N SER A 28 -29.41 1.87 -10.65
CA SER A 28 -30.04 2.38 -11.87
C SER A 28 -29.24 2.05 -13.12
N PHE A 29 -27.91 2.15 -13.08
CA PHE A 29 -27.05 1.86 -14.22
C PHE A 29 -27.18 0.41 -14.72
N ARG A 30 -27.28 -0.57 -13.80
CA ARG A 30 -27.43 -1.99 -14.17
C ARG A 30 -28.74 -2.31 -14.88
N ARG A 31 -29.75 -1.45 -14.75
CA ARG A 31 -31.08 -1.62 -15.37
C ARG A 31 -31.27 -0.73 -16.59
N MET A 32 -30.25 0.06 -16.93
CA MET A 32 -30.31 0.99 -18.05
C MET A 32 -30.09 0.22 -19.35
N GLU A 33 -31.07 0.24 -20.24
CA GLU A 33 -30.88 -0.20 -21.62
C GLU A 33 -30.16 0.90 -22.38
N LEU A 34 -28.94 0.61 -22.84
CA LEU A 34 -28.11 1.53 -23.59
C LEU A 34 -28.00 1.02 -25.02
N ASP A 35 -28.28 1.91 -25.98
CA ASP A 35 -27.86 1.65 -27.35
C ASP A 35 -26.33 1.75 -27.50
N ARG A 36 -25.82 1.45 -28.69
CA ARG A 36 -24.37 1.45 -28.95
C ARG A 36 -23.73 2.81 -28.70
N ASP A 37 -24.38 3.89 -29.12
CA ASP A 37 -23.81 5.24 -29.04
C ASP A 37 -23.84 5.73 -27.60
N GLN A 38 -24.93 5.46 -26.88
CA GLN A 38 -25.06 5.74 -25.45
C GLN A 38 -24.03 4.95 -24.62
N ALA A 39 -23.87 3.65 -24.89
CA ALA A 39 -22.87 2.83 -24.23
C ALA A 39 -21.44 3.32 -24.51
N SER A 40 -21.15 3.73 -25.75
CA SER A 40 -19.86 4.28 -26.13
C SER A 40 -19.59 5.62 -25.44
N SER A 41 -20.58 6.51 -25.35
CA SER A 41 -20.46 7.78 -24.63
C SER A 41 -20.18 7.55 -23.15
N LYS A 42 -20.95 6.66 -22.50
CA LYS A 42 -20.76 6.34 -21.08
C LYS A 42 -19.41 5.69 -20.79
N LEU A 43 -18.92 4.82 -21.67
CA LEU A 43 -17.58 4.27 -21.54
C LEU A 43 -16.50 5.36 -21.66
N LYS A 44 -16.66 6.30 -22.60
CA LYS A 44 -15.72 7.43 -22.76
C LYS A 44 -15.71 8.35 -21.54
N GLU A 45 -16.89 8.67 -21.00
CA GLU A 45 -17.04 9.40 -19.74
C GLU A 45 -16.33 8.68 -18.59
N TYR A 46 -16.52 7.36 -18.48
CA TYR A 46 -15.86 6.54 -17.47
C TYR A 46 -14.34 6.50 -17.58
N VAL A 47 -13.81 6.30 -18.79
CA VAL A 47 -12.37 6.33 -19.03
C VAL A 47 -11.80 7.73 -18.74
N THR A 48 -12.51 8.80 -19.10
CA THR A 48 -12.10 10.18 -18.76
C THR A 48 -12.05 10.39 -17.25
N ALA A 49 -13.07 9.94 -16.52
CA ALA A 49 -13.10 10.04 -15.07
C ALA A 49 -11.95 9.26 -14.40
N ILE A 50 -11.59 8.09 -14.93
CA ILE A 50 -10.39 7.36 -14.50
C ILE A 50 -9.13 8.18 -14.77
N THR A 51 -8.98 8.75 -15.97
CA THR A 51 -7.78 9.54 -16.30
C THR A 51 -7.66 10.77 -15.42
N ASP A 52 -8.76 11.44 -15.10
CA ASP A 52 -8.74 12.58 -14.20
C ASP A 52 -8.42 12.17 -12.76
N GLU A 53 -8.92 11.02 -12.30
CA GLU A 53 -8.55 10.46 -10.99
C GLU A 53 -7.06 10.17 -10.91
N LEU A 54 -6.50 9.51 -11.92
CA LEU A 54 -5.06 9.20 -11.96
C LEU A 54 -4.18 10.44 -12.12
N ASN A 55 -4.68 11.49 -12.78
CA ASN A 55 -3.99 12.79 -12.84
C ASN A 55 -3.99 13.51 -11.48
N ASP A 56 -5.07 13.38 -10.72
CA ASP A 56 -5.23 13.98 -9.40
C ASP A 56 -4.52 13.20 -8.30
N ASP A 57 -4.50 11.87 -8.41
CA ASP A 57 -3.92 10.93 -7.45
C ASP A 57 -3.27 9.75 -8.22
N PRO A 58 -2.00 9.89 -8.64
CA PRO A 58 -1.31 8.86 -9.40
C PRO A 58 -1.09 7.60 -8.57
N LEU A 59 -1.08 6.45 -9.25
CA LEU A 59 -0.76 5.17 -8.62
C LEU A 59 0.74 5.03 -8.44
N VAL A 60 1.15 4.71 -7.21
CA VAL A 60 2.53 4.32 -6.90
C VAL A 60 2.63 2.81 -6.98
N VAL A 61 3.58 2.31 -7.78
CA VAL A 61 3.85 0.88 -7.89
C VAL A 61 5.18 0.59 -7.24
N ALA A 62 5.19 -0.32 -6.27
CA ALA A 62 6.41 -0.84 -5.64
C ALA A 62 6.72 -2.23 -6.17
N ILE A 63 7.95 -2.43 -6.63
CA ILE A 63 8.47 -3.74 -7.01
C ILE A 63 9.37 -4.20 -5.87
N LEU A 64 8.95 -5.27 -5.21
CA LEU A 64 9.64 -5.85 -4.07
C LEU A 64 10.45 -7.04 -4.59
N ASP A 65 11.76 -6.83 -4.76
CA ASP A 65 12.71 -7.79 -5.32
C ASP A 65 13.83 -8.18 -4.31
N GLY A 66 13.66 -7.81 -3.05
CA GLY A 66 14.61 -8.07 -1.97
C GLY A 66 15.82 -7.13 -1.92
N LYS A 67 16.01 -6.21 -2.89
CA LYS A 67 17.17 -5.30 -2.86
C LYS A 67 17.11 -4.30 -1.71
N THR A 68 15.94 -3.72 -1.43
CA THR A 68 15.75 -2.79 -0.30
C THR A 68 16.12 -3.45 1.03
N LEU A 69 15.60 -4.66 1.27
CA LEU A 69 15.93 -5.45 2.46
C LEU A 69 17.43 -5.77 2.53
N ARG A 70 18.05 -6.12 1.40
CA ARG A 70 19.49 -6.37 1.33
C ARG A 70 20.34 -5.16 1.71
N MET A 71 19.86 -3.93 1.52
CA MET A 71 20.58 -2.73 1.99
C MET A 71 20.64 -2.70 3.52
N PHE A 72 19.52 -2.97 4.20
CA PHE A 72 19.48 -3.02 5.67
C PHE A 72 20.26 -4.19 6.28
N MET A 73 20.47 -5.26 5.53
CA MET A 73 21.22 -6.44 5.97
C MET A 73 22.70 -6.42 5.53
N GLY A 74 23.10 -5.44 4.72
CA GLY A 74 24.44 -5.39 4.13
C GLY A 74 25.55 -5.02 5.12
N ASP A 75 25.19 -4.30 6.19
CA ASP A 75 26.07 -3.89 7.27
C ASP A 75 25.53 -4.42 8.61
N GLU A 76 26.41 -4.97 9.45
CA GLU A 76 26.04 -5.57 10.73
C GLU A 76 25.54 -4.52 11.72
N ASP A 77 26.10 -3.31 11.71
CA ASP A 77 25.69 -2.21 12.59
C ASP A 77 24.32 -1.65 12.17
N ASP A 78 24.07 -1.52 10.86
CA ASP A 78 22.77 -1.10 10.34
C ASP A 78 21.66 -2.11 10.69
N PHE A 79 21.95 -3.40 10.55
CA PHE A 79 21.01 -4.45 10.95
C PHE A 79 20.76 -4.45 12.46
N ALA A 80 21.82 -4.32 13.27
CA ALA A 80 21.70 -4.25 14.72
C ALA A 80 20.81 -3.08 15.16
N MET A 81 21.00 -1.91 14.56
CA MET A 81 20.18 -0.72 14.82
C MET A 81 18.72 -0.92 14.41
N LEU A 82 18.47 -1.52 13.24
CA LEU A 82 17.11 -1.85 12.80
C LEU A 82 16.43 -2.82 13.79
N ALA A 83 17.11 -3.90 14.16
CA ALA A 83 16.56 -4.90 15.07
C ALA A 83 16.30 -4.33 16.48
N GLU A 84 17.19 -3.45 16.97
CA GLU A 84 17.00 -2.71 18.22
C GLU A 84 15.76 -1.82 18.17
N ASN A 85 15.64 -0.96 17.15
CA ASN A 85 14.47 -0.08 17.01
C ASN A 85 13.16 -0.88 16.94
N LEU A 86 13.12 -1.94 16.13
CA LEU A 86 11.95 -2.81 16.04
C LEU A 86 11.62 -3.48 17.38
N PHE A 87 12.62 -3.93 18.12
CA PHE A 87 12.39 -4.54 19.43
C PHE A 87 11.81 -3.53 20.42
N THR A 88 12.39 -2.33 20.50
CA THR A 88 11.91 -1.26 21.38
C THR A 88 10.48 -0.84 21.06
N ASP A 89 10.14 -0.75 19.77
CA ASP A 89 8.77 -0.39 19.34
C ASP A 89 7.75 -1.47 19.69
N LEU A 90 8.16 -2.74 19.72
CA LEU A 90 7.30 -3.89 20.03
C LEU A 90 7.22 -4.20 21.53
N ASP A 91 8.25 -3.89 22.32
CA ASP A 91 8.26 -4.02 23.78
C ASP A 91 7.59 -2.82 24.46
N ILE A 92 6.31 -2.59 24.12
CA ILE A 92 5.53 -1.42 24.57
C ILE A 92 5.50 -1.27 26.10
N GLU A 93 5.57 -2.39 26.82
CA GLU A 93 5.52 -2.44 28.29
C GLU A 93 6.92 -2.42 28.94
N ASP A 94 7.99 -2.29 28.16
CA ASP A 94 9.39 -2.24 28.60
C ASP A 94 9.76 -3.41 29.54
N LYS A 95 9.34 -4.62 29.16
CA LYS A 95 9.58 -5.85 29.94
C LYS A 95 10.97 -6.43 29.69
N GLY A 96 11.68 -5.94 28.68
CA GLY A 96 12.92 -6.50 28.14
C GLY A 96 12.73 -7.81 27.38
N LYS A 97 11.47 -8.20 27.08
CA LYS A 97 11.13 -9.44 26.38
C LYS A 97 9.84 -9.33 25.59
N ILE A 98 9.86 -9.84 24.36
CA ILE A 98 8.69 -9.93 23.48
C ILE A 98 8.44 -11.36 23.00
N SER A 99 7.20 -11.71 22.66
CA SER A 99 6.84 -13.04 22.16
C SER A 99 7.50 -13.34 20.82
N LYS A 100 7.86 -14.59 20.53
CA LYS A 100 8.35 -15.01 19.18
C LYS A 100 7.40 -14.60 18.05
N ASN A 101 6.10 -14.63 18.32
CA ASN A 101 5.07 -14.18 17.37
C ASN A 101 5.23 -12.71 16.95
N GLU A 102 5.93 -11.88 17.73
CA GLU A 102 6.19 -10.47 17.40
C GLU A 102 7.12 -10.31 16.21
N ILE A 103 7.84 -11.34 15.76
CA ILE A 103 8.58 -11.29 14.47
C ILE A 103 7.62 -10.96 13.33
N ARG A 104 6.40 -11.51 13.35
CA ARG A 104 5.38 -11.17 12.34
C ARG A 104 5.04 -9.68 12.37
N ASN A 105 4.85 -9.12 13.56
CA ASN A 105 4.52 -7.71 13.73
C ASN A 105 5.70 -6.81 13.36
N ALA A 106 6.93 -7.24 13.60
CA ALA A 106 8.14 -6.57 13.12
C ALA A 106 8.15 -6.45 11.59
N LEU A 107 7.83 -7.54 10.87
CA LEU A 107 7.70 -7.52 9.41
C LEU A 107 6.57 -6.60 8.93
N VAL A 108 5.44 -6.58 9.65
CA VAL A 108 4.34 -5.64 9.38
C VAL A 108 4.79 -4.19 9.58
N HIS A 109 5.55 -3.92 10.65
CA HIS A 109 6.05 -2.59 10.98
C HIS A 109 7.04 -2.07 9.94
N MET A 110 7.93 -2.94 9.45
CA MET A 110 8.81 -2.65 8.32
C MET A 110 8.02 -2.33 7.03
N GLY A 111 7.00 -3.15 6.72
CA GLY A 111 6.06 -2.89 5.63
C GLY A 111 6.69 -2.75 4.23
N VAL A 112 5.88 -2.27 3.28
CA VAL A 112 6.28 -2.13 1.87
C VAL A 112 7.42 -1.12 1.70
N GLU A 113 7.48 -0.11 2.57
CA GLU A 113 8.52 0.93 2.56
C GLU A 113 9.93 0.36 2.78
N MET A 114 10.03 -0.64 3.66
CA MET A 114 11.29 -1.34 3.93
C MET A 114 11.49 -2.58 3.05
N GLY A 115 10.57 -2.84 2.11
CA GLY A 115 10.67 -3.94 1.16
C GLY A 115 9.92 -5.22 1.56
N ILE A 116 9.12 -5.21 2.63
CA ILE A 116 8.31 -6.35 3.05
C ILE A 116 6.99 -6.37 2.27
N PRO A 117 6.67 -7.46 1.55
CA PRO A 117 5.39 -7.59 0.87
C PRO A 117 4.24 -7.76 1.87
N PRO A 118 3.02 -7.27 1.55
CA PRO A 118 1.83 -7.62 2.32
C PRO A 118 1.64 -9.14 2.34
N PHE A 119 1.29 -9.70 3.50
CA PHE A 119 1.07 -11.14 3.66
C PHE A 119 0.02 -11.72 2.69
N SER A 120 -0.96 -10.92 2.28
CA SER A 120 -1.98 -11.31 1.29
C SER A 120 -1.41 -11.46 -0.12
N GLU A 121 -0.42 -10.64 -0.48
CA GLU A 121 0.23 -10.63 -1.79
C GLU A 121 1.39 -11.63 -1.86
N PHE A 122 1.94 -12.03 -0.71
CA PHE A 122 3.04 -12.99 -0.62
C PHE A 122 2.83 -14.04 0.48
N PRO A 123 1.97 -15.05 0.24
CA PRO A 123 1.66 -16.08 1.24
C PRO A 123 2.89 -16.88 1.73
N LEU A 124 3.93 -17.00 0.89
CA LEU A 124 5.21 -17.64 1.22
C LEU A 124 5.86 -17.06 2.48
N LEU A 125 5.54 -15.80 2.83
CA LEU A 125 6.05 -15.17 4.05
C LEU A 125 5.63 -15.95 5.32
N ASN A 126 4.44 -16.55 5.32
CA ASN A 126 4.01 -17.38 6.46
C ASN A 126 4.81 -18.68 6.56
N ASP A 127 5.19 -19.26 5.43
CA ASP A 127 5.97 -20.50 5.39
C ASP A 127 7.42 -20.24 5.85
N ILE A 128 7.98 -19.07 5.51
CA ILE A 128 9.29 -18.63 6.01
C ILE A 128 9.27 -18.47 7.54
N LEU A 129 8.27 -17.78 8.10
CA LEU A 129 8.13 -17.62 9.55
C LEU A 129 8.05 -18.98 10.27
N LYS A 130 7.24 -19.89 9.74
CA LYS A 130 7.11 -21.27 10.24
C LYS A 130 8.44 -22.01 10.23
N LYS A 131 9.15 -21.95 9.10
CA LYS A 131 10.42 -22.65 8.89
C LYS A 131 11.48 -22.21 9.90
N HIS A 132 11.51 -20.93 10.25
CA HIS A 132 12.46 -20.40 11.24
C HIS A 132 11.97 -20.51 12.69
N GLY A 133 10.78 -21.06 12.93
CA GLY A 133 10.24 -21.15 14.28
C GLY A 133 9.92 -19.78 14.89
N ALA A 134 9.54 -18.81 14.04
CA ALA A 134 9.04 -17.49 14.44
C ALA A 134 7.55 -17.53 14.86
N GLU A 135 7.06 -18.71 15.21
CA GLU A 135 5.74 -18.94 15.80
C GLU A 135 5.92 -19.42 17.25
N GLY A 136 5.11 -18.90 18.17
CA GLY A 136 5.07 -19.30 19.57
C GLY A 136 5.06 -18.13 20.56
N GLU A 137 4.80 -18.47 21.82
CA GLU A 137 4.66 -17.51 22.93
C GLU A 137 5.92 -17.38 23.79
N GLU A 138 7.01 -18.02 23.39
CA GLU A 138 8.28 -17.93 24.12
C GLU A 138 8.83 -16.51 24.05
N GLY A 139 9.23 -15.97 25.20
CA GLY A 139 9.79 -14.62 25.29
C GLY A 139 11.24 -14.56 24.80
N LEU A 140 11.50 -13.67 23.85
CA LEU A 140 12.82 -13.33 23.33
C LEU A 140 13.30 -12.02 23.96
N GLY A 141 14.54 -12.00 24.45
CA GLY A 141 15.24 -10.72 24.66
C GLY A 141 15.73 -10.13 23.33
N GLN A 142 16.16 -8.87 23.33
CA GLN A 142 16.59 -8.12 22.14
C GLN A 142 17.60 -8.89 21.25
N ALA A 143 18.66 -9.45 21.84
CA ALA A 143 19.65 -10.21 21.09
C ALA A 143 19.06 -11.48 20.44
N GLN A 144 18.15 -12.17 21.13
CA GLN A 144 17.49 -13.37 20.61
C GLN A 144 16.49 -13.01 19.50
N PHE A 145 15.82 -11.87 19.63
CA PHE A 145 14.95 -11.32 18.58
C PHE A 145 15.75 -11.03 17.31
N ALA A 146 16.88 -10.33 17.40
CA ALA A 146 17.75 -10.06 16.25
C ALA A 146 18.24 -11.35 15.59
N GLN A 147 18.69 -12.33 16.39
CA GLN A 147 19.13 -13.64 15.90
C GLN A 147 18.04 -14.44 15.18
N LEU A 148 16.77 -14.26 15.57
CA LEU A 148 15.63 -14.91 14.91
C LEU A 148 15.16 -14.13 13.67
N LEU A 149 15.18 -12.80 13.73
CA LEU A 149 14.77 -11.93 12.64
C LEU A 149 15.70 -12.02 11.43
N GLN A 150 17.02 -12.08 11.66
CA GLN A 150 18.02 -12.09 10.60
C GLN A 150 17.82 -13.22 9.55
N PRO A 151 17.71 -14.51 9.95
CA PRO A 151 17.51 -15.58 8.97
C PRO A 151 16.15 -15.51 8.27
N VAL A 152 15.10 -15.01 8.94
CA VAL A 152 13.78 -14.77 8.33
C VAL A 152 13.88 -13.74 7.21
N LEU A 153 14.56 -12.62 7.47
CA LEU A 153 14.77 -11.58 6.45
C LEU A 153 15.66 -12.08 5.31
N GLN A 154 16.69 -12.89 5.60
CA GLN A 154 17.57 -13.45 4.58
C GLN A 154 16.80 -14.34 3.60
N GLU A 155 15.98 -15.26 4.12
CA GLU A 155 15.17 -16.13 3.26
C GLU A 155 14.10 -15.34 2.49
N LEU A 156 13.55 -14.27 3.08
CA LEU A 156 12.66 -13.37 2.36
C LEU A 156 13.37 -12.65 1.20
N VAL A 157 14.60 -12.17 1.40
CA VAL A 157 15.40 -11.55 0.34
C VAL A 157 15.59 -12.53 -0.82
N ASP A 158 15.92 -13.78 -0.52
CA ASP A 158 16.17 -14.78 -1.54
C ASP A 158 14.86 -15.16 -2.27
N ALA A 159 13.76 -15.34 -1.54
CA ALA A 159 12.45 -15.62 -2.12
C ALA A 159 11.93 -14.49 -3.03
N LEU A 160 12.18 -13.22 -2.66
CA LEU A 160 11.81 -12.06 -3.48
C LEU A 160 12.72 -11.88 -4.70
N ALA A 161 13.98 -12.28 -4.60
CA ALA A 161 14.90 -12.29 -5.74
C ALA A 161 14.49 -13.31 -6.80
N GLU A 162 13.95 -14.47 -6.37
CA GLU A 162 13.39 -15.48 -7.29
C GLU A 162 12.03 -15.06 -7.86
N LYS A 163 11.15 -14.50 -7.00
CA LYS A 163 9.81 -14.10 -7.38
C LYS A 163 9.46 -12.72 -6.79
N HIS A 164 9.69 -11.68 -7.59
CA HIS A 164 9.34 -10.33 -7.19
C HIS A 164 7.83 -10.18 -6.93
N VAL A 165 7.47 -9.28 -6.02
CA VAL A 165 6.07 -8.92 -5.75
C VAL A 165 5.83 -7.51 -6.22
N VAL A 166 4.75 -7.30 -6.98
CA VAL A 166 4.35 -5.97 -7.45
C VAL A 166 3.15 -5.53 -6.62
N VAL A 167 3.30 -4.44 -5.87
CA VAL A 167 2.26 -3.89 -5.01
C VAL A 167 1.86 -2.51 -5.51
N ILE A 168 0.56 -2.27 -5.65
CA ILE A 168 0.04 -0.92 -5.88
C ILE A 168 -0.14 -0.27 -4.51
N GLN A 169 0.66 0.74 -4.22
CA GLN A 169 0.53 1.53 -3.01
C GLN A 169 -0.53 2.61 -3.20
N ASN A 170 -1.47 2.66 -2.26
CA ASN A 170 -2.51 3.69 -2.21
C ASN A 170 -2.02 4.89 -1.37
N ILE A 171 -0.94 5.52 -1.82
CA ILE A 171 -0.39 6.73 -1.18
C ILE A 171 -1.06 7.95 -1.82
N LYS A 172 -1.64 8.82 -1.00
CA LYS A 172 -2.13 10.12 -1.49
C LYS A 172 -0.96 11.01 -1.86
N ILE A 173 -0.78 11.30 -3.15
CA ILE A 173 0.28 12.21 -3.59
C ILE A 173 -0.24 13.65 -3.52
N VAL A 174 0.29 14.44 -2.58
CA VAL A 174 -0.03 15.88 -2.45
C VAL A 174 1.06 16.71 -3.12
N ASN A 175 0.96 16.89 -4.45
CA ASN A 175 1.91 17.69 -5.25
C ASN A 175 1.39 19.10 -5.61
N GLY A 176 0.34 19.54 -4.91
CA GLY A 176 -0.31 20.83 -5.14
C GLY A 176 -1.18 20.92 -6.41
N SER A 177 -1.33 19.86 -7.21
CA SER A 177 -2.20 19.86 -8.40
C SER A 177 -3.64 20.23 -8.07
N LYS A 178 -4.20 19.62 -7.01
CA LYS A 178 -5.56 19.89 -6.51
C LYS A 178 -5.73 21.33 -6.05
N LEU A 179 -4.72 21.92 -5.40
CA LEU A 179 -4.73 23.33 -5.01
C LEU A 179 -4.69 24.26 -6.23
N ARG A 180 -3.85 23.94 -7.24
CA ARG A 180 -3.82 24.70 -8.50
C ARG A 180 -5.17 24.63 -9.24
N LYS A 181 -5.83 23.47 -9.25
CA LYS A 181 -7.18 23.31 -9.83
C LYS A 181 -8.23 24.14 -9.06
N LEU A 182 -8.19 24.12 -7.73
CA LEU A 182 -9.07 24.93 -6.88
C LEU A 182 -8.89 26.43 -7.19
N LEU A 183 -7.64 26.91 -7.24
CA LEU A 183 -7.33 28.32 -7.54
C LEU A 183 -7.72 28.73 -8.97
N ALA A 184 -7.69 27.79 -9.92
CA ALA A 184 -8.12 28.04 -11.30
C ALA A 184 -9.65 28.10 -11.46
N SER A 185 -10.42 27.66 -10.47
CA SER A 185 -11.88 27.65 -10.49
C SER A 185 -12.45 28.61 -9.46
N GLU A 186 -12.84 29.81 -9.91
CA GLU A 186 -13.45 30.85 -9.07
C GLU A 186 -14.66 30.36 -8.28
N LYS A 187 -15.54 29.55 -8.89
CA LYS A 187 -16.70 28.95 -8.22
C LYS A 187 -16.29 28.07 -7.03
N GLN A 188 -15.47 27.04 -7.29
CA GLN A 188 -15.00 26.11 -6.25
C GLN A 188 -14.23 26.84 -5.14
N LEU A 189 -13.44 27.86 -5.48
CA LEU A 189 -12.72 28.66 -4.50
C LEU A 189 -13.69 29.43 -3.59
N ASN A 190 -14.71 30.07 -4.16
CA ASN A 190 -15.73 30.78 -3.39
C ASN A 190 -16.55 29.83 -2.50
N ASP A 191 -16.94 28.66 -3.00
CA ASP A 191 -17.63 27.63 -2.22
C ASP A 191 -16.81 27.19 -0.98
N VAL A 192 -15.49 27.06 -1.13
CA VAL A 192 -14.59 26.72 -0.02
C VAL A 192 -14.44 27.87 0.97
N ILE A 193 -14.32 29.11 0.49
CA ILE A 193 -14.27 30.31 1.35
C ILE A 193 -15.54 30.44 2.18
N GLU A 194 -16.72 30.26 1.57
CA GLU A 194 -18.01 30.32 2.27
C GLU A 194 -18.10 29.26 3.36
N LYS A 195 -17.67 28.02 3.10
CA LYS A 195 -17.64 26.96 4.12
C LYS A 195 -16.74 27.31 5.30
N ILE A 196 -15.53 27.82 5.04
CA ILE A 196 -14.59 28.22 6.10
C ILE A 196 -15.18 29.35 6.95
N LEU A 197 -15.94 30.26 6.35
CA LEU A 197 -16.61 31.34 7.05
C LEU A 197 -17.81 30.87 7.88
N GLN A 198 -18.46 29.76 7.50
CA GLN A 198 -19.58 29.16 8.23
C GLN A 198 -19.13 28.24 9.38
N GLU A 199 -17.90 27.75 9.35
CA GLU A 199 -17.31 26.90 10.42
C GLU A 199 -16.68 27.73 11.56
N LYS A 200 -16.79 29.06 11.52
CA LYS A 200 -16.43 29.98 12.62
C LYS A 200 -17.65 30.39 13.43
#